data_AF-A0A6A5TGJ3-F1
#
_entry.id   AF-A0A6A5TGJ3-F1
#
_cell.length_a   1.000
_cell.length_b   1.000
_cell.length_c   1.000
_cell.angle_alpha   90.00
_cell.angle_beta   90.00
_cell.angle_gamma   90.00
#
_symmetry.space_group_name_H-M   'P 1'
#
loop_
_entity.id
_entity.type
_entity.pdbx_description
1 polymer ?
#
loop_
_entity_poly.entity_id
_entity_poly.type
_entity_poly.pdbx_seq_one_letter_code
_entity_poly.pdbx_strand_id
1 'polypeptide(L)'
;GWEYSGCYFDAIYYRVLPVDFYHHTASYNVTAEICTKFCASWNYNFAGLKSGERCYCGNSLLEQSGTTGCSLPCSGDESQVCGGSDRLTVYTNLVTFSGGSDWTSLGCFYDKKKARTLSKLVLASSVMTPEICLRICAGYGAGFAGVEYGVECFCGSDILNNATRAAVGGCAMPCKGNSSELCGGQDRINLY
;
A
#
# COMPACT_ATOMS: atom_id res chain seq x y z
N GLY A 1 11.18 4.00 -12.24
CA GLY A 1 10.61 5.28 -11.76
C GLY A 1 9.10 5.23 -11.89
N TRP A 2 8.40 6.35 -11.70
CA TRP A 2 6.97 6.43 -12.02
C TRP A 2 6.77 6.75 -13.50
N GLU A 3 5.75 6.16 -14.13
CA GLU A 3 5.40 6.39 -15.53
C GLU A 3 3.91 6.77 -15.66
N TYR A 4 3.61 7.70 -16.57
CA TYR A 4 2.24 8.08 -16.90
C TYR A 4 1.48 6.89 -17.47
N SER A 5 0.39 6.51 -16.82
CA SER A 5 -0.40 5.33 -17.18
C SER A 5 -1.66 5.69 -17.98
N GLY A 6 -2.16 6.90 -17.81
CA GLY A 6 -3.30 7.38 -18.59
C GLY A 6 -4.22 8.32 -17.83
N CYS A 7 -5.29 8.69 -18.53
CA CYS A 7 -6.42 9.39 -17.96
C CYS A 7 -7.57 8.41 -17.76
N TYR A 8 -8.17 8.42 -16.57
CA TYR A 8 -9.20 7.46 -16.19
C TYR A 8 -10.46 8.18 -15.70
N PHE A 9 -11.62 7.56 -15.92
CA PHE A 9 -12.87 7.98 -15.33
C PHE A 9 -12.85 7.74 -13.82
N ASP A 10 -13.11 8.78 -13.02
CA ASP A 10 -13.15 8.71 -11.56
C ASP A 10 -14.28 9.60 -11.01
N ALA A 11 -15.43 8.98 -10.73
CA ALA A 11 -16.63 9.65 -10.23
C ALA A 11 -17.02 9.12 -8.85
N ILE A 12 -17.93 9.84 -8.17
CA ILE A 12 -18.37 9.52 -6.79
C ILE A 12 -18.83 8.06 -6.63
N TYR A 13 -19.45 7.47 -7.65
CA TYR A 13 -19.92 6.08 -7.66
C TYR A 13 -18.99 5.10 -8.39
N TYR A 14 -17.91 5.59 -8.99
CA TYR A 14 -16.98 4.82 -9.83
C TYR A 14 -15.55 5.30 -9.61
N ARG A 15 -14.90 4.81 -8.55
CA ARG A 15 -13.52 5.17 -8.22
C ARG A 15 -12.53 4.22 -8.88
N VAL A 16 -11.60 4.75 -9.66
CA VAL A 16 -10.56 3.95 -10.34
C VAL A 16 -9.47 3.51 -9.35
N LEU A 17 -9.22 4.33 -8.33
CA LEU A 17 -8.40 4.01 -7.16
C LEU A 17 -9.32 3.85 -5.93
N PRO A 18 -9.67 2.61 -5.53
CA PRO A 18 -10.66 2.37 -4.47
C PRO A 18 -10.16 2.67 -3.05
N VAL A 19 -8.91 3.13 -2.88
CA VAL A 19 -8.32 3.48 -1.57
C VAL A 19 -8.12 4.99 -1.52
N ASP A 20 -9.11 5.70 -0.97
CA ASP A 20 -9.03 7.15 -0.76
C ASP A 20 -8.12 7.46 0.45
N PHE A 21 -6.80 7.35 0.29
CA PHE A 21 -5.91 8.17 1.13
C PHE A 21 -5.82 9.55 0.49
N TYR A 22 -6.57 10.48 1.05
CA TYR A 22 -6.66 11.84 0.56
C TYR A 22 -5.66 12.74 1.30
N HIS A 23 -4.70 13.32 0.58
CA HIS A 23 -3.84 14.37 1.13
C HIS A 23 -4.18 15.72 0.48
N HIS A 24 -4.81 16.62 1.25
CA HIS A 24 -4.69 18.06 1.00
C HIS A 24 -3.24 18.42 1.34
N THR A 25 -2.37 18.56 0.35
CA THR A 25 -1.10 19.26 0.60
C THR A 25 -1.48 20.64 1.14
N ALA A 26 -1.03 21.00 2.33
CA ALA A 26 -1.43 22.23 3.04
C ALA A 26 -1.14 23.55 2.29
N SER A 27 -0.61 23.47 1.06
CA SER A 27 -0.10 24.59 0.28
C SER A 27 -0.71 24.72 -1.12
N TYR A 28 -1.72 23.92 -1.50
CA TYR A 28 -2.31 23.94 -2.87
C TYR A 28 -1.26 23.94 -3.99
N ASN A 29 -0.15 23.23 -3.79
CA ASN A 29 1.00 23.22 -4.68
C ASN A 29 1.23 21.80 -5.17
N VAL A 30 0.22 21.21 -5.83
CA VAL A 30 0.27 19.81 -6.26
C VAL A 30 0.94 19.72 -7.62
N THR A 31 1.88 18.78 -7.76
CA THR A 31 2.48 18.35 -9.03
C THR A 31 2.48 16.81 -9.12
N ALA A 32 2.71 16.26 -10.31
CA ALA A 32 2.89 14.83 -10.54
C ALA A 32 4.01 14.25 -9.66
N GLU A 33 5.13 14.96 -9.53
CA GLU A 33 6.28 14.55 -8.72
C GLU A 33 5.92 14.49 -7.24
N ILE A 34 5.14 15.44 -6.74
CA ILE A 34 4.72 15.46 -5.33
C ILE A 34 3.78 14.30 -5.05
N CYS A 35 2.75 14.10 -5.88
CA CYS A 35 1.82 12.99 -5.67
C CYS A 35 2.51 11.62 -5.81
N THR A 36 3.36 11.43 -6.81
CA THR A 36 4.09 10.16 -6.99
C THR A 36 5.09 9.88 -5.87
N LYS A 37 5.84 10.89 -5.40
CA LYS A 37 6.72 10.75 -4.23
C LYS A 37 5.93 10.43 -2.95
N PHE A 38 4.81 11.10 -2.75
CA PHE A 38 3.93 10.83 -1.61
C PHE A 38 3.38 9.40 -1.67
N CYS A 39 2.76 9.01 -2.79
CA CYS A 39 2.26 7.66 -2.94
C CYS A 39 3.39 6.62 -2.82
N ALA A 40 4.60 6.92 -3.28
CA ALA A 40 5.77 6.08 -3.05
C ALA A 40 6.19 5.98 -1.59
N SER A 41 6.15 7.08 -0.82
CA SER A 41 6.50 7.06 0.61
C SER A 41 5.52 6.25 1.44
N TRP A 42 4.26 6.18 0.98
CA TRP A 42 3.22 5.30 1.52
C TRP A 42 3.11 3.97 0.78
N ASN A 43 4.08 3.72 -0.11
CA ASN A 43 4.29 2.44 -0.76
C ASN A 43 3.09 1.96 -1.60
N TYR A 44 2.48 2.87 -2.34
CA TYR A 44 1.43 2.58 -3.30
C TYR A 44 2.02 2.37 -4.71
N ASN A 45 1.37 1.51 -5.49
CA ASN A 45 1.75 1.24 -6.88
C ASN A 45 1.20 2.28 -7.86
N PHE A 46 0.15 2.98 -7.47
CA PHE A 46 -0.54 3.96 -8.31
C PHE A 46 -0.68 5.29 -7.58
N ALA A 47 -0.52 6.36 -8.34
CA ALA A 47 -0.73 7.73 -7.91
C ALA A 47 -1.70 8.39 -8.89
N GLY A 48 -2.80 8.91 -8.38
CA GLY A 48 -3.84 9.59 -9.13
C GLY A 48 -3.91 11.06 -8.76
N LEU A 49 -4.04 11.94 -9.75
CA LEU A 49 -4.19 13.38 -9.56
C LEU A 49 -5.56 13.82 -10.05
N LYS A 50 -6.31 14.49 -9.18
CA LYS A 50 -7.68 14.96 -9.44
C LYS A 50 -7.81 16.44 -9.18
N SER A 51 -8.59 17.10 -10.04
CA SER A 51 -9.01 18.49 -9.84
C SER A 51 -7.85 19.47 -9.58
N GLY A 52 -6.64 19.21 -10.08
CA GLY A 52 -5.50 20.13 -9.96
C GLY A 52 -4.82 20.17 -8.59
N GLU A 53 -5.44 19.61 -7.55
CA GLU A 53 -5.10 19.89 -6.15
C GLU A 53 -5.16 18.67 -5.23
N ARG A 54 -5.50 17.49 -5.74
CA ARG A 54 -5.71 16.28 -4.94
C ARG A 54 -4.86 15.13 -5.42
N CYS A 55 -4.13 14.50 -4.49
CA CYS A 55 -3.45 13.23 -4.71
C CYS A 55 -4.30 12.06 -4.17
N TYR A 56 -4.34 10.97 -4.92
CA TYR A 56 -4.96 9.69 -4.58
C TYR A 56 -3.90 8.61 -4.73
N CYS A 57 -3.87 7.62 -3.85
CA CYS A 57 -2.90 6.53 -3.94
C CYS A 57 -3.60 5.18 -3.86
N GLY A 58 -3.15 4.20 -4.64
CA GLY A 58 -3.76 2.87 -4.63
C GLY A 58 -2.79 1.77 -5.03
N ASN A 59 -3.18 0.52 -4.76
CA ASN A 59 -2.43 -0.67 -5.16
C ASN A 59 -3.12 -1.47 -6.27
N SER A 60 -4.32 -1.06 -6.67
CA SER A 60 -5.08 -1.62 -7.77
C SER A 60 -5.68 -0.49 -8.61
N LEU A 61 -5.70 -0.70 -9.92
CA LEU A 61 -6.49 0.09 -10.86
C LEU A 61 -7.66 -0.76 -11.31
N LEU A 62 -8.88 -0.27 -11.09
CA LEU A 62 -10.05 -0.87 -11.72
C LEU A 62 -10.10 -0.40 -13.18
N GLU A 63 -10.22 -1.32 -14.14
CA GLU A 63 -10.38 -0.89 -15.53
C GLU A 63 -11.65 -0.05 -15.69
N GLN A 64 -11.49 1.16 -16.22
CA GLN A 64 -12.60 2.03 -16.55
C GLN A 64 -12.42 2.64 -17.93
N SER A 65 -13.54 2.73 -18.65
CA SER A 65 -13.62 3.32 -19.99
C SER A 65 -13.50 4.84 -19.92
N GLY A 66 -12.67 5.43 -20.79
CA GLY A 66 -12.60 6.88 -21.02
C GLY A 66 -11.21 7.46 -20.80
N THR A 67 -10.48 7.66 -21.90
CA THR A 67 -9.09 8.15 -21.94
C THR A 67 -8.96 9.67 -22.11
N THR A 68 -10.07 10.40 -22.15
CA THR A 68 -10.13 11.85 -22.42
C THR A 68 -10.68 12.64 -21.23
N GLY A 69 -10.29 13.91 -21.09
CA GLY A 69 -10.82 14.83 -20.07
C GLY A 69 -9.90 15.14 -18.89
N CYS A 70 -8.69 14.59 -18.87
CA CYS A 70 -7.61 15.06 -17.99
C CYS A 70 -6.94 16.26 -18.67
N SER A 71 -7.50 17.46 -18.46
CA SER A 71 -6.99 18.69 -19.05
C SER A 71 -6.76 19.79 -18.02
N LEU A 72 -7.05 19.53 -16.74
CA LEU A 72 -6.91 20.52 -15.71
C LEU A 72 -5.43 20.61 -15.30
N PRO A 73 -4.84 21.82 -15.31
CA PRO A 73 -3.45 21.99 -14.90
C PRO A 73 -3.26 21.66 -13.42
N CYS A 74 -2.05 21.26 -13.07
CA CYS A 74 -1.64 21.08 -11.70
C CYS A 74 -1.47 22.44 -11.01
N SER A 75 -1.94 22.58 -9.77
CA SER A 75 -1.87 23.83 -9.00
C SER A 75 -0.44 24.29 -8.69
N GLY A 76 0.53 23.37 -8.67
CA GLY A 76 1.94 23.67 -8.48
C GLY A 76 2.77 23.78 -9.75
N ASP A 77 2.22 23.37 -10.90
CA ASP A 77 2.91 23.42 -12.19
C ASP A 77 1.88 23.36 -13.33
N GLU A 78 1.58 24.50 -13.95
CA GLU A 78 0.59 24.59 -15.02
C GLU A 78 0.99 23.85 -16.32
N SER A 79 2.25 23.43 -16.44
CA SER A 79 2.71 22.61 -17.58
C SER A 79 2.29 21.13 -17.46
N GLN A 80 1.82 20.71 -16.29
CA GLN A 80 1.42 19.35 -16.00
C GLN A 80 -0.10 19.19 -15.93
N VAL A 81 -0.59 17.97 -16.15
CA VAL A 81 -2.02 17.64 -16.15
C VAL A 81 -2.42 16.83 -14.92
N CYS A 82 -3.33 17.37 -14.12
CA CYS A 82 -3.77 16.85 -12.82
C CYS A 82 -5.27 16.48 -12.81
N GLY A 83 -5.68 15.71 -13.81
CA GLY A 83 -7.04 15.17 -13.91
C GLY A 83 -8.07 16.18 -14.40
N GLY A 84 -9.29 16.05 -13.87
CA GLY A 84 -10.46 16.87 -14.18
C GLY A 84 -11.54 16.74 -13.11
N SER A 85 -12.79 17.12 -13.41
CA SER A 85 -13.92 16.99 -12.48
C SER A 85 -14.19 15.53 -12.11
N ASP A 86 -14.31 14.67 -13.12
CA ASP A 86 -14.57 13.23 -12.99
C ASP A 86 -13.46 12.41 -13.67
N ARG A 87 -12.24 12.94 -13.62
CA ARG A 87 -11.07 12.38 -14.30
C ARG A 87 -9.87 12.36 -13.40
N LEU A 88 -9.13 11.26 -13.46
CA LEU A 88 -7.91 11.05 -12.71
C LEU A 88 -6.75 10.86 -13.69
N THR A 89 -5.74 11.72 -13.60
CA THR A 89 -4.44 11.45 -14.24
C THR A 89 -3.71 10.42 -13.38
N VAL A 90 -3.35 9.27 -13.93
CA VAL A 90 -2.73 8.18 -13.17
C VAL A 90 -1.29 7.94 -13.61
N TYR A 91 -0.43 7.72 -12.62
CA TYR A 91 0.93 7.22 -12.77
C TYR A 91 1.07 5.86 -12.10
N THR A 92 1.88 5.00 -12.70
CA THR A 92 2.24 3.67 -12.17
C THR A 92 3.68 3.70 -11.72
N ASN A 93 3.93 3.11 -10.55
CA ASN A 93 5.27 2.90 -10.05
C ASN A 93 5.88 1.67 -10.77
N LEU A 94 6.79 1.93 -11.72
CA LEU A 94 7.55 0.87 -12.40
C LEU A 94 8.76 0.40 -11.58
N VAL A 95 9.04 1.05 -10.45
CA VAL A 95 9.99 0.50 -9.50
C VAL A 95 9.28 -0.67 -8.83
N THR A 96 9.46 -1.88 -9.39
CA THR A 96 9.40 -3.07 -8.56
C THR A 96 10.37 -2.81 -7.41
N PHE A 97 9.84 -2.59 -6.21
CA PHE A 97 10.67 -2.56 -5.02
C PHE A 97 11.40 -3.91 -4.99
N SER A 98 12.69 -3.91 -5.32
CA SER A 98 13.56 -5.08 -5.20
C SER A 98 13.70 -5.53 -3.74
N GLY A 99 13.21 -4.74 -2.78
CA GLY A 99 13.04 -5.14 -1.40
C GLY A 99 11.92 -6.14 -1.15
N GLY A 100 11.26 -6.67 -2.19
CA GLY A 100 10.24 -7.74 -2.09
C GLY A 100 10.71 -9.11 -2.58
N SER A 101 11.83 -9.22 -3.32
CA SER A 101 12.23 -10.48 -3.97
C SER A 101 13.00 -11.46 -3.06
N ASP A 102 13.49 -10.99 -1.92
CA ASP A 102 14.41 -11.78 -1.08
C ASP A 102 13.77 -12.27 0.23
N TRP A 103 12.50 -11.91 0.48
CA TRP A 103 11.76 -12.38 1.66
C TRP A 103 11.35 -13.84 1.49
N THR A 104 11.60 -14.65 2.51
CA THR A 104 11.23 -16.06 2.53
C THR A 104 10.28 -16.29 3.69
N SER A 105 9.16 -16.98 3.46
CA SER A 105 8.28 -17.32 4.58
C SER A 105 9.01 -18.22 5.58
N LEU A 106 9.08 -17.78 6.83
CA LEU A 106 9.59 -18.54 7.96
C LEU A 106 8.50 -19.45 8.57
N GLY A 107 7.24 -19.21 8.19
CA GLY A 107 6.07 -19.99 8.58
C GLY A 107 5.24 -19.31 9.67
N CYS A 108 4.45 -20.11 10.38
CA CYS A 108 3.54 -19.63 11.41
C CYS A 108 4.22 -19.60 12.78
N PHE A 109 4.11 -18.50 13.52
CA PHE A 109 4.69 -18.33 14.86
C PHE A 109 3.62 -17.91 15.87
N TYR A 110 3.86 -18.21 17.16
CA TYR A 110 3.03 -17.71 18.24
C TYR A 110 3.27 -16.22 18.48
N ASP A 111 2.22 -15.40 18.43
CA ASP A 111 2.33 -13.96 18.65
C ASP A 111 1.36 -13.45 19.73
N LYS A 112 1.69 -13.70 21.00
CA LYS A 112 0.79 -13.32 22.09
C LYS A 112 0.94 -11.84 22.40
N LYS A 113 -0.15 -11.15 22.74
CA LYS A 113 -0.13 -9.71 23.11
C LYS A 113 0.92 -9.33 24.17
N LYS A 114 1.20 -10.24 25.12
CA LYS A 114 2.21 -10.03 26.19
C LYS A 114 3.63 -10.49 25.84
N ALA A 115 3.80 -11.15 24.69
CA ALA A 115 5.06 -11.72 24.22
C ALA A 115 5.06 -11.67 22.69
N ARG A 116 5.18 -10.45 22.14
CA ARG A 116 5.16 -10.22 20.70
C ARG A 116 6.43 -10.79 20.04
N THR A 117 6.28 -11.31 18.84
CA THR A 117 7.31 -11.87 17.98
C THR A 117 8.13 -10.77 17.34
N LEU A 118 7.46 -9.70 16.89
CA LEU A 118 8.08 -8.53 16.29
C LEU A 118 7.81 -7.28 17.13
N SER A 119 8.76 -6.36 17.13
CA SER A 119 8.78 -5.20 18.02
C SER A 119 7.67 -4.18 17.77
N LYS A 120 7.16 -4.08 16.54
CA LYS A 120 6.34 -2.93 16.13
C LYS A 120 5.21 -3.34 15.19
N LEU A 121 3.97 -3.08 15.61
CA LEU A 121 2.84 -2.94 14.70
C LEU A 121 3.02 -1.62 13.93
N VAL A 122 3.25 -1.70 12.63
CA VAL A 122 3.50 -0.50 11.80
C VAL A 122 2.23 0.03 11.15
N LEU A 123 1.26 -0.82 10.87
CA LEU A 123 0.00 -0.47 10.23
C LEU A 123 -1.05 -1.56 10.43
N ALA A 124 -2.33 -1.18 10.50
CA ALA A 124 -3.47 -2.06 10.27
C ALA A 124 -4.30 -1.52 9.11
N SER A 125 -4.63 -2.35 8.13
CA SER A 125 -5.28 -1.91 6.89
C SER A 125 -6.24 -2.94 6.30
N SER A 126 -7.37 -2.47 5.77
CA SER A 126 -8.34 -3.32 5.06
C SER A 126 -7.82 -3.83 3.71
N VAL A 127 -6.70 -3.31 3.21
CA VAL A 127 -6.08 -3.79 1.97
C VAL A 127 -4.81 -4.59 2.24
N MET A 128 -4.59 -5.07 3.47
CA MET A 128 -3.36 -5.78 3.81
C MET A 128 -3.19 -7.07 3.00
N THR A 129 -1.96 -7.31 2.55
CA THR A 129 -1.42 -8.58 2.02
C THR A 129 0.01 -8.76 2.55
N PRO A 130 0.58 -9.98 2.59
CA PRO A 130 2.00 -10.22 2.77
C PRO A 130 2.87 -9.23 2.01
N GLU A 131 2.71 -9.09 0.70
CA GLU A 131 3.57 -8.25 -0.16
C GLU A 131 3.53 -6.79 0.28
N ILE A 132 2.36 -6.28 0.68
CA ILE A 132 2.25 -4.93 1.22
C ILE A 132 3.04 -4.81 2.52
N CYS A 133 2.91 -5.76 3.43
CA CYS A 133 3.63 -5.73 4.71
C CYS A 133 5.15 -5.87 4.54
N LEU A 134 5.61 -6.86 3.76
CA LEU A 134 7.03 -7.07 3.44
C LEU A 134 7.68 -5.80 2.90
N ARG A 135 6.98 -5.14 1.97
CA ARG A 135 7.47 -3.93 1.33
C ARG A 135 7.50 -2.74 2.28
N ILE A 136 6.50 -2.60 3.18
CA ILE A 136 6.52 -1.59 4.25
C ILE A 136 7.70 -1.83 5.19
N CYS A 137 7.92 -3.08 5.62
CA CYS A 137 9.01 -3.42 6.52
C CYS A 137 10.38 -3.22 5.87
N ALA A 138 10.55 -3.56 4.59
CA ALA A 138 11.74 -3.23 3.82
C ALA A 138 11.98 -1.71 3.76
N GLY A 139 10.93 -0.90 3.58
CA GLY A 139 11.02 0.56 3.63
C GLY A 139 11.45 1.12 4.99
N TYR A 140 11.14 0.43 6.09
CA TYR A 140 11.65 0.74 7.43
C TYR A 140 13.07 0.20 7.69
N GLY A 141 13.67 -0.54 6.75
CA GLY A 141 14.95 -1.23 6.95
C GLY A 141 14.86 -2.39 7.94
N ALA A 142 13.67 -2.96 8.15
CA ALA A 142 13.48 -4.10 9.04
C ALA A 142 14.00 -5.39 8.40
N GLY A 143 14.52 -6.30 9.22
CA GLY A 143 14.98 -7.62 8.80
C GLY A 143 13.91 -8.70 8.85
N PHE A 144 12.79 -8.43 9.52
CA PHE A 144 11.65 -9.32 9.66
C PHE A 144 10.34 -8.58 9.45
N ALA A 145 9.38 -9.29 8.86
CA ALA A 145 8.03 -8.80 8.63
C ALA A 145 7.02 -9.88 9.03
N GLY A 146 5.84 -9.46 9.46
CA GLY A 146 4.80 -10.41 9.78
C GLY A 146 3.40 -9.85 9.69
N VAL A 147 2.48 -10.67 9.24
CA VAL A 147 1.06 -10.33 9.08
C VAL A 147 0.21 -11.09 10.09
N GLU A 148 -0.70 -10.38 10.74
CA GLU A 148 -1.61 -10.91 11.76
C GLU A 148 -3.04 -10.40 11.54
N TYR A 149 -4.02 -11.18 12.02
CA TYR A 149 -5.43 -10.81 12.10
C TYR A 149 -6.07 -10.30 10.79
N GLY A 150 -5.56 -10.73 9.63
CA GLY A 150 -6.09 -10.37 8.31
C GLY A 150 -5.73 -8.95 7.84
N VAL A 151 -5.32 -8.06 8.74
CA VAL A 151 -5.17 -6.61 8.49
C VAL A 151 -3.89 -6.00 9.06
N GLU A 152 -3.26 -6.64 10.03
CA GLU A 152 -2.15 -6.07 10.78
C GLU A 152 -0.81 -6.41 10.12
N CYS A 153 0.09 -5.45 10.12
CA CYS A 153 1.48 -5.60 9.66
C CYS A 153 2.44 -5.21 10.77
N PHE A 154 3.36 -6.12 11.07
CA PHE A 154 4.40 -5.96 12.05
C PHE A 154 5.77 -6.00 11.39
N CYS A 155 6.69 -5.17 11.88
CA CYS A 155 8.09 -5.16 11.47
C CYS A 155 9.01 -5.27 12.68
N GLY A 156 10.18 -5.86 12.48
CA GLY A 156 11.23 -5.92 13.49
C GLY A 156 12.60 -6.18 12.88
N SER A 157 13.64 -5.79 13.60
CA SER A 157 15.03 -6.17 13.25
C SER A 157 15.40 -7.56 13.78
N ASP A 158 14.65 -8.06 14.77
CA ASP A 158 14.89 -9.33 15.44
C ASP A 158 13.58 -10.07 15.75
N ILE A 159 13.67 -11.39 15.90
CA ILE A 159 12.61 -12.22 16.48
C ILE A 159 12.73 -12.17 18.00
N LEU A 160 11.70 -11.62 18.65
CA LEU A 160 11.69 -11.39 20.10
C LEU A 160 11.14 -12.60 20.86
N ASN A 161 11.37 -12.59 22.19
CA ASN A 161 10.75 -13.50 23.16
C ASN A 161 10.95 -14.99 22.89
N ASN A 162 12.02 -15.37 22.16
CA ASN A 162 12.27 -16.74 21.72
C ASN A 162 11.05 -17.35 21.03
N ALA A 163 10.35 -16.56 20.21
CA ALA A 163 9.13 -16.98 19.54
C ALA A 163 9.35 -18.30 18.79
N THR A 164 8.45 -19.25 19.02
CA THR A 164 8.52 -20.59 18.43
C THR A 164 7.53 -20.73 17.28
N ARG A 165 7.89 -21.57 16.31
CA ARG A 165 6.96 -21.95 15.24
C ARG A 165 5.75 -22.67 15.85
N ALA A 166 4.56 -22.31 15.39
CA ALA A 166 3.33 -23.01 15.75
C ALA A 166 3.27 -24.34 14.98
N ALA A 167 3.43 -25.45 15.71
CA ALA A 167 3.36 -26.79 15.14
C ALA A 167 1.96 -27.16 14.62
N VAL A 168 0.91 -26.50 15.14
CA VAL A 168 -0.49 -26.78 14.80
C VAL A 168 -1.17 -25.50 14.34
N GLY A 169 -1.17 -25.28 13.03
CA GLY A 169 -2.01 -24.30 12.31
C GLY A 169 -2.17 -22.91 12.96
N GLY A 170 -3.28 -22.24 12.63
CA GLY A 170 -3.67 -20.97 13.23
C GLY A 170 -3.22 -19.71 12.47
N CYS A 171 -2.33 -19.84 11.47
CA CYS A 171 -2.02 -18.79 10.52
C CYS A 171 -2.78 -18.97 9.19
N ALA A 172 -4.10 -19.13 9.29
CA ALA A 172 -4.97 -19.43 8.15
C ALA A 172 -6.07 -18.36 7.95
N MET A 173 -5.97 -17.22 8.63
CA MET A 173 -6.91 -16.12 8.43
C MET A 173 -6.65 -15.48 7.05
N PRO A 174 -7.66 -15.36 6.18
CA PRO A 174 -7.48 -14.69 4.89
C PRO A 174 -7.08 -13.23 5.07
N CYS A 175 -6.18 -12.75 4.23
CA CYS A 175 -5.85 -11.33 4.16
C CYS A 175 -7.05 -10.52 3.66
N LYS A 176 -7.23 -9.31 4.22
CA LYS A 176 -8.36 -8.45 3.83
C LYS A 176 -8.19 -7.85 2.44
N GLY A 177 -6.94 -7.58 2.03
CA GLY A 177 -6.60 -7.09 0.69
C GLY A 177 -6.58 -8.17 -0.39
N ASN A 178 -6.33 -9.43 -0.02
CA ASN A 178 -6.39 -10.57 -0.92
C ASN A 178 -6.82 -11.85 -0.17
N SER A 179 -8.06 -12.30 -0.35
CA SER A 179 -8.58 -13.46 0.37
C SER A 179 -7.95 -14.80 -0.06
N SER A 180 -7.14 -14.82 -1.12
CA SER A 180 -6.38 -15.99 -1.53
C SER A 180 -5.05 -16.15 -0.78
N GLU A 181 -4.67 -15.16 0.03
CA GLU A 181 -3.45 -15.16 0.84
C GLU A 181 -3.76 -15.22 2.34
N LEU A 182 -2.76 -15.59 3.15
CA LEU A 182 -2.91 -15.82 4.59
C LEU A 182 -2.20 -14.75 5.42
N CYS A 183 -2.92 -14.17 6.38
CA CYS A 183 -2.50 -13.04 7.23
C CYS A 183 -2.66 -13.36 8.72
N GLY A 184 -2.04 -14.45 9.15
CA GLY A 184 -1.94 -14.87 10.55
C GLY A 184 -3.26 -15.39 11.11
N GLY A 185 -3.53 -15.04 12.37
CA GLY A 185 -4.74 -15.41 13.09
C GLY A 185 -4.67 -14.91 14.53
N GLN A 186 -5.54 -15.43 15.41
CA GLN A 186 -5.51 -15.03 16.82
C GLN A 186 -4.26 -15.59 17.52
N ASP A 187 -3.44 -14.69 18.08
CA ASP A 187 -2.14 -15.00 18.71
C ASP A 187 -1.19 -15.76 17.75
N ARG A 188 -1.25 -15.44 16.45
CA ARG A 188 -0.57 -16.16 15.38
C ARG A 188 -0.14 -15.21 14.26
N ILE A 189 1.14 -15.23 13.92
CA ILE A 189 1.71 -14.39 12.88
C ILE A 189 2.31 -15.25 11.77
N ASN A 190 2.00 -14.95 10.51
CA ASN A 190 2.82 -15.44 9.39
C ASN A 190 4.07 -14.58 9.34
N LEU A 191 5.23 -15.20 9.56
CA LEU A 191 6.52 -14.51 9.63
C LEU A 191 7.31 -14.71 8.33
N TYR A 192 8.03 -13.67 7.93
CA TYR A 192 8.87 -13.58 6.75
C TYR A 192 10.18 -12.89 7.10
#